data_AF-A0A6G2I7U6-F1
#
_entry.id   AF-A0A6G2I7U6-F1
#
_cell.length_a   1.000
_cell.length_b   1.000
_cell.length_c   1.000
_cell.angle_alpha   90.00
_cell.angle_beta   90.00
_cell.angle_gamma   90.00
#
_symmetry.space_group_name_H-M   'P 1'
#
loop_
_entity.id
_entity.type
_entity.pdbx_description
1 polymer ?
#
loop_
_entity_poly.entity_id
_entity_poly.type
_entity_poly.pdbx_seq_one_letter_code
_entity_poly.pdbx_strand_id
1 'polypeptide(L)'
;MRTTYHIDVTELPLRAAELLTGGHRLALVAAHHDEAGPRVVYLFVAGPPDTRTELHVRLDPGRPEVPTLAHLSFPAGRFEREMRDLFGIVPLDHPLPRRLVRHFHWPRGWYPMRPDAGPPPPFGEQEGPYPFLEVEGDGVYEIPVGPVHAGLIEPGHFRFSVVGETILKLKARLWFVHKGIEKLFHGRSIAAGLPLAERISGDTAVGHALAYCLAVEEATGTEVPTDAQRARAMLLELERLHNHIADLGMLCNDVGHGILNAHAQRVREQLLRLNAEVTGHRLLRGGVVPGGAALRALPDRARLKAIGEDIREITDLALGHSTVHDRFTGTAILRTDAARTIGCLGYVARASGLADDARIAHPFTPYDEAGLTVPVHDTGDVLARFLVRAEEIDVSLALIKHFAEGLSAPMAVLAPAPTSGAGPRTGVGLVEGWRGSVATRVELAPDGTLARVKPVDPSFFNWPALPVALADTIVPDFPLTNKSFNLSYAGNDL
;
A
#
# COMPACT_ATOMS: atom_id res chain seq x y z
N MET A 1 -14.73 14.50 -6.98
CA MET A 1 -16.18 14.22 -6.80
C MET A 1 -16.40 12.71 -6.82
N ARG A 2 -17.11 12.15 -5.83
CA ARG A 2 -17.42 10.71 -5.78
C ARG A 2 -18.80 10.44 -6.38
N THR A 3 -18.88 9.48 -7.29
CA THR A 3 -20.12 9.04 -7.94
C THR A 3 -20.34 7.57 -7.69
N THR A 4 -21.57 7.19 -7.37
CA THR A 4 -21.94 5.81 -7.07
C THR A 4 -23.00 5.33 -8.06
N TYR A 5 -22.76 4.18 -8.67
CA TYR A 5 -23.71 3.50 -9.54
C TYR A 5 -24.10 2.16 -8.94
N HIS A 6 -25.40 1.89 -8.87
CA HIS A 6 -25.92 0.55 -8.62
C HIS A 6 -26.21 -0.09 -9.98
N ILE A 7 -25.55 -1.19 -10.28
CA ILE A 7 -25.62 -1.84 -11.58
C ILE A 7 -25.95 -3.32 -11.42
N ASP A 8 -26.55 -3.89 -12.47
CA ASP A 8 -26.71 -5.34 -12.55
C ASP A 8 -25.35 -6.03 -12.75
N VAL A 9 -25.25 -7.28 -12.29
CA VAL A 9 -24.02 -8.09 -12.42
C VAL A 9 -23.60 -8.26 -13.88
N THR A 10 -24.54 -8.27 -14.83
CA THR A 10 -24.29 -8.37 -16.27
C THR A 10 -23.69 -7.10 -16.88
N GLU A 11 -23.89 -5.93 -16.27
CA GLU A 11 -23.34 -4.65 -16.75
C GLU A 11 -21.89 -4.41 -16.31
N LEU A 12 -21.43 -5.13 -15.28
CA LEU A 12 -20.14 -4.89 -14.63
C LEU A 12 -18.95 -4.88 -15.61
N PRO A 13 -18.77 -5.85 -16.53
CA PRO A 13 -17.63 -5.84 -17.45
C PRO A 13 -17.61 -4.62 -18.38
N LEU A 14 -18.77 -4.24 -18.91
CA LEU A 14 -18.89 -3.09 -19.81
C LEU A 14 -18.55 -1.78 -19.07
N ARG A 15 -19.14 -1.56 -17.90
CA ARG A 15 -18.90 -0.35 -17.09
C ARG A 15 -17.45 -0.25 -16.62
N ALA A 16 -16.85 -1.37 -16.21
CA ALA A 16 -15.45 -1.41 -15.83
C ALA A 16 -14.54 -1.08 -17.03
N ALA A 17 -14.81 -1.64 -18.21
CA ALA A 17 -14.05 -1.34 -19.42
C ALA A 17 -14.15 0.13 -19.83
N GLU A 18 -15.33 0.74 -19.73
CA GLU A 18 -15.55 2.18 -19.98
C GLU A 18 -14.66 3.04 -19.06
N LEU A 19 -14.66 2.76 -17.75
CA LEU A 19 -13.87 3.51 -16.77
C LEU A 19 -12.37 3.35 -17.00
N LEU A 20 -11.89 2.11 -17.21
CA LEU A 20 -10.48 1.82 -17.46
C LEU A 20 -9.98 2.48 -18.75
N THR A 21 -10.75 2.40 -19.84
CA THR A 21 -10.42 3.05 -21.11
C THR A 21 -10.47 4.58 -20.99
N GLY A 22 -11.35 5.10 -20.13
CA GLY A 22 -11.43 6.51 -19.75
C GLY A 22 -10.30 6.99 -18.84
N GLY A 23 -9.27 6.19 -18.59
CA GLY A 23 -8.09 6.56 -17.81
C GLY A 23 -8.20 6.34 -16.30
N HIS A 24 -9.28 5.72 -15.83
CA HIS A 24 -9.37 5.33 -14.42
C HIS A 24 -8.52 4.08 -14.15
N ARG A 25 -7.99 3.99 -12.94
CA ARG A 25 -7.44 2.74 -12.39
C ARG A 25 -8.36 2.18 -11.31
N LEU A 26 -8.36 0.86 -11.17
CA LEU A 26 -9.03 0.19 -10.05
C LEU A 26 -8.22 0.42 -8.76
N ALA A 27 -8.79 1.13 -7.80
CA ALA A 27 -8.13 1.45 -6.53
C ALA A 27 -8.37 0.38 -5.45
N LEU A 28 -9.58 -0.18 -5.40
CA LEU A 28 -9.93 -1.29 -4.50
C LEU A 28 -11.20 -2.00 -4.96
N VAL A 29 -11.40 -3.21 -4.43
CA VAL A 29 -12.68 -3.92 -4.45
C VAL A 29 -13.02 -4.33 -3.04
N ALA A 30 -14.25 -4.03 -2.59
CA ALA A 30 -14.75 -4.40 -1.28
C ALA A 30 -15.93 -5.36 -1.45
N ALA A 31 -15.81 -6.59 -0.96
CA ALA A 31 -16.94 -7.48 -0.77
C ALA A 31 -17.62 -7.20 0.58
N HIS A 32 -18.94 -7.38 0.57
CA HIS A 32 -19.87 -7.13 1.66
C HIS A 32 -20.83 -8.31 1.79
N HIS A 33 -21.42 -8.44 2.98
CA HIS A 33 -22.56 -9.33 3.22
C HIS A 33 -23.61 -8.52 3.97
N ASP A 34 -24.53 -7.94 3.22
CA ASP A 34 -25.61 -7.10 3.76
C ASP A 34 -26.82 -7.99 4.12
N GLU A 35 -27.85 -7.43 4.76
CA GLU A 35 -29.10 -8.17 5.04
C GLU A 35 -29.78 -8.70 3.77
N ALA A 36 -29.66 -7.95 2.67
CA ALA A 36 -30.21 -8.33 1.36
C ALA A 36 -29.32 -9.37 0.62
N GLY A 37 -28.17 -9.73 1.18
CA GLY A 37 -27.22 -10.67 0.59
C GLY A 37 -25.86 -10.07 0.23
N PRO A 38 -25.03 -10.84 -0.49
CA PRO A 38 -23.69 -10.42 -0.87
C PRO A 38 -23.70 -9.25 -1.85
N ARG A 39 -22.79 -8.29 -1.65
CA ARG A 39 -22.58 -7.14 -2.53
C ARG A 39 -21.09 -6.93 -2.75
N VAL A 40 -20.71 -6.51 -3.95
CA VAL A 40 -19.33 -6.13 -4.27
C VAL A 40 -19.31 -4.68 -4.72
N VAL A 41 -18.36 -3.91 -4.19
CA VAL A 41 -18.14 -2.51 -4.54
C VAL A 41 -16.78 -2.39 -5.20
N TYR A 42 -16.74 -1.93 -6.46
CA TYR A 42 -15.51 -1.66 -7.20
C TYR A 42 -15.27 -0.15 -7.21
N LEU A 43 -14.11 0.30 -6.75
CA LEU A 43 -13.73 1.73 -6.76
C LEU A 43 -12.71 1.99 -7.87
N PHE A 44 -13.10 2.82 -8.83
CA PHE A 44 -12.25 3.34 -9.89
C PHE A 44 -11.90 4.79 -9.62
N VAL A 45 -10.65 5.18 -9.87
CA VAL A 45 -10.15 6.54 -9.59
C VAL A 45 -9.33 7.08 -10.77
N ALA A 46 -9.44 8.38 -11.04
CA ALA A 46 -8.58 9.11 -11.97
C ALA A 46 -8.37 10.55 -11.49
N GLY A 47 -7.31 11.20 -11.96
CA GLY A 47 -7.10 12.63 -11.79
C GLY A 47 -5.88 13.14 -12.56
N PRO A 48 -5.74 14.47 -12.72
CA PRO A 48 -6.69 15.52 -12.36
C PRO A 48 -7.80 15.77 -13.42
N PRO A 49 -9.01 16.23 -13.04
CA PRO A 49 -9.49 16.48 -11.68
C PRO A 49 -9.78 15.17 -10.92
N ASP A 50 -9.80 15.23 -9.58
CA ASP A 50 -10.09 14.07 -8.72
C ASP A 50 -11.49 13.48 -8.98
N THR A 51 -11.52 12.33 -9.64
CA THR A 51 -12.71 11.56 -9.98
C THR A 51 -12.66 10.20 -9.32
N ARG A 52 -13.76 9.83 -8.65
CA ARG A 52 -13.89 8.57 -7.90
C ARG A 52 -15.23 7.96 -8.23
N THR A 53 -15.25 6.77 -8.81
CA THR A 53 -16.47 6.08 -9.25
C THR A 53 -16.60 4.74 -8.56
N GLU A 54 -17.68 4.53 -7.81
CA GLU A 54 -18.04 3.25 -7.22
C GLU A 54 -19.09 2.52 -8.07
N LEU A 55 -18.81 1.28 -8.46
CA LEU A 55 -19.79 0.35 -9.02
C LEU A 55 -20.24 -0.64 -7.95
N HIS A 56 -21.51 -0.57 -7.56
CA HIS A 56 -22.14 -1.42 -6.56
C HIS A 56 -22.92 -2.53 -7.26
N VAL A 57 -22.48 -3.76 -7.06
CA VAL A 57 -23.04 -4.96 -7.68
C VAL A 57 -23.65 -5.84 -6.60
N ARG A 58 -24.97 -6.02 -6.61
CA ARG A 58 -25.66 -6.96 -5.72
C ARG A 58 -25.69 -8.34 -6.36
N LEU A 59 -25.47 -9.37 -5.55
CA LEU A 59 -25.38 -10.75 -6.01
C LEU A 59 -26.56 -11.58 -5.48
N ASP A 60 -26.88 -12.66 -6.19
CA ASP A 60 -27.82 -13.66 -5.71
C ASP A 60 -27.24 -14.36 -4.46
N PRO A 61 -27.93 -14.35 -3.31
CA PRO A 61 -27.48 -15.06 -2.10
C PRO A 61 -27.31 -16.57 -2.28
N GLY A 62 -28.12 -17.19 -3.15
CA GLY A 62 -28.05 -18.62 -3.45
C GLY A 62 -26.90 -18.97 -4.40
N ARG A 63 -26.45 -17.99 -5.20
CA ARG A 63 -25.37 -18.12 -6.19
C ARG A 63 -24.54 -16.85 -6.26
N PRO A 64 -23.65 -16.62 -5.27
CA PRO A 64 -22.85 -15.40 -5.20
C PRO A 64 -21.72 -15.43 -6.24
N GLU A 65 -22.07 -15.15 -7.49
CA GLU A 65 -21.20 -15.22 -8.66
C GLU A 65 -21.04 -13.83 -9.28
N VAL A 66 -19.84 -13.51 -9.79
CA VAL A 66 -19.58 -12.29 -10.59
C VAL A 66 -18.82 -12.62 -11.86
N PRO A 67 -19.03 -11.92 -12.99
CA PRO A 67 -18.13 -12.05 -14.14
C PRO A 67 -16.74 -11.54 -13.76
N THR A 68 -15.69 -12.27 -14.16
CA THR A 68 -14.31 -11.82 -13.93
C THR A 68 -13.98 -10.56 -14.73
N LEU A 69 -13.27 -9.63 -14.10
CA LEU A 69 -12.63 -8.47 -14.70
C LEU A 69 -11.12 -8.68 -14.88
N ALA A 70 -10.59 -9.87 -14.55
CA ALA A 70 -9.16 -10.19 -14.63
C ALA A 70 -8.58 -10.06 -16.04
N HIS A 71 -9.42 -10.12 -17.08
CA HIS A 71 -9.04 -9.90 -18.47
C HIS A 71 -8.93 -8.41 -18.84
N LEU A 72 -9.56 -7.51 -18.07
CA LEU A 72 -9.50 -6.06 -18.25
C LEU A 72 -8.45 -5.42 -17.34
N SER A 73 -8.26 -5.97 -16.14
CA SER A 73 -7.41 -5.40 -15.11
C SER A 73 -6.75 -6.52 -14.29
N PHE A 74 -5.42 -6.58 -14.33
CA PHE A 74 -4.66 -7.55 -13.55
C PHE A 74 -4.91 -7.44 -12.03
N PRO A 75 -4.97 -6.22 -11.43
CA PRO A 75 -5.39 -6.07 -10.04
C PRO A 75 -6.78 -6.62 -9.73
N ALA A 76 -7.74 -6.50 -10.64
CA ALA A 76 -9.10 -7.00 -10.41
C ALA A 76 -9.11 -8.52 -10.16
N GLY A 77 -8.35 -9.30 -10.92
CA GLY A 77 -8.21 -10.74 -10.68
C GLY A 77 -7.64 -11.09 -9.31
N ARG A 78 -6.78 -10.22 -8.74
CA ARG A 78 -6.28 -10.43 -7.37
C ARG A 78 -7.37 -10.18 -6.33
N PHE A 79 -8.10 -9.07 -6.45
CA PHE A 79 -9.23 -8.79 -5.57
C PHE A 79 -10.33 -9.86 -5.67
N GLU A 80 -10.57 -10.38 -6.86
CA GLU A 80 -11.54 -11.45 -7.10
C GLU A 80 -11.18 -12.74 -6.35
N ARG A 81 -9.89 -13.09 -6.33
CA ARG A 81 -9.41 -14.23 -5.55
C ARG A 81 -9.46 -13.98 -4.04
N GLU A 82 -9.23 -12.75 -3.61
CA GLU A 82 -9.38 -12.34 -2.20
C GLU A 82 -10.83 -12.47 -1.73
N MET A 83 -11.80 -11.89 -2.45
CA MET A 83 -13.22 -11.98 -2.08
C MET A 83 -13.75 -13.40 -2.16
N ARG A 84 -13.25 -14.22 -3.10
CA ARG A 84 -13.57 -15.65 -3.13
C ARG A 84 -13.11 -16.36 -1.87
N ASP A 85 -11.91 -16.04 -1.40
CA ASP A 85 -11.35 -16.66 -0.22
C ASP A 85 -12.03 -16.21 1.07
N LEU A 86 -12.38 -14.94 1.17
CA LEU A 86 -12.89 -14.35 2.41
C LEU A 86 -14.43 -14.42 2.54
N PHE A 87 -15.15 -14.37 1.41
CA PHE A 87 -16.62 -14.31 1.36
C PHE A 87 -17.27 -15.48 0.61
N GLY A 88 -16.52 -16.22 -0.21
CA GLY A 88 -17.06 -17.30 -1.04
C GLY A 88 -17.73 -16.83 -2.33
N ILE A 89 -17.50 -15.57 -2.72
CA ILE A 89 -17.99 -15.01 -3.99
C ILE A 89 -17.17 -15.59 -5.15
N VAL A 90 -17.82 -16.18 -6.15
CA VAL A 90 -17.15 -16.90 -7.23
C VAL A 90 -16.99 -16.01 -8.47
N PRO A 91 -15.75 -15.64 -8.86
CA PRO A 91 -15.51 -14.99 -10.14
C PRO A 91 -15.58 -16.03 -11.27
N LEU A 92 -16.56 -15.88 -12.16
CA LEU A 92 -16.78 -16.72 -13.33
C LEU A 92 -15.66 -16.50 -14.35
N ASP A 93 -15.20 -17.58 -14.98
CA ASP A 93 -14.16 -17.58 -16.01
C ASP A 93 -12.81 -16.95 -15.63
N HIS A 94 -12.54 -16.84 -14.33
CA HIS A 94 -11.29 -16.26 -13.84
C HIS A 94 -10.07 -17.11 -14.31
N PRO A 95 -9.02 -16.51 -14.90
CA PRO A 95 -7.91 -17.25 -15.53
C PRO A 95 -7.03 -18.04 -14.54
N LEU A 96 -6.94 -17.58 -13.29
CA LEU A 96 -6.24 -18.27 -12.20
C LEU A 96 -7.12 -18.43 -10.94
N PRO A 97 -8.13 -19.32 -10.95
CA PRO A 97 -9.13 -19.43 -9.89
C PRO A 97 -8.59 -20.24 -8.70
N ARG A 98 -7.43 -19.84 -8.16
CA ARG A 98 -6.76 -20.46 -7.01
C ARG A 98 -6.83 -19.54 -5.80
N ARG A 99 -6.78 -20.12 -4.59
CA ARG A 99 -6.70 -19.36 -3.33
C ARG A 99 -5.57 -18.34 -3.38
N LEU A 100 -5.81 -17.17 -2.81
CA LEU A 100 -4.84 -16.09 -2.64
C LEU A 100 -4.53 -15.92 -1.16
N VAL A 101 -5.53 -15.57 -0.35
CA VAL A 101 -5.41 -15.30 1.08
C VAL A 101 -5.34 -16.58 1.88
N ARG A 102 -6.32 -17.46 1.70
CA ARG A 102 -6.43 -18.69 2.49
C ARG A 102 -5.35 -19.66 2.05
N HIS A 103 -4.45 -20.00 2.96
CA HIS A 103 -3.50 -21.07 2.70
C HIS A 103 -4.21 -22.43 2.62
N PHE A 104 -3.50 -23.43 2.10
CA PHE A 104 -4.08 -24.75 1.78
C PHE A 104 -4.48 -25.53 3.05
N HIS A 105 -3.94 -25.15 4.21
CA HIS A 105 -4.35 -25.69 5.51
C HIS A 105 -5.67 -25.12 6.04
N TRP A 106 -6.20 -24.05 5.43
CA TRP A 106 -7.48 -23.46 5.81
C TRP A 106 -8.66 -24.34 5.35
N PRO A 107 -9.71 -24.49 6.17
CA PRO A 107 -10.84 -25.34 5.84
C PRO A 107 -11.58 -24.89 4.57
N ARG A 108 -11.98 -25.87 3.75
CA ARG A 108 -12.89 -25.63 2.62
C ARG A 108 -14.28 -25.19 3.11
N GLY A 109 -14.94 -24.33 2.35
CA GLY A 109 -16.30 -23.87 2.65
C GLY A 109 -16.43 -22.93 3.85
N TRP A 110 -15.33 -22.59 4.52
CA TRP A 110 -15.32 -21.63 5.62
C TRP A 110 -14.82 -20.25 5.14
N TYR A 111 -15.63 -19.23 5.34
CA TYR A 111 -15.40 -17.88 4.80
C TYR A 111 -15.49 -16.86 5.95
N PRO A 112 -14.36 -16.42 6.52
CA PRO A 112 -14.33 -15.69 7.80
C PRO A 112 -15.10 -14.36 7.81
N MET A 113 -15.31 -13.76 6.64
CA MET A 113 -16.00 -12.48 6.53
C MET A 113 -17.53 -12.63 6.46
N ARG A 114 -18.07 -13.84 6.27
CA ARG A 114 -19.52 -14.06 6.32
C ARG A 114 -20.07 -13.96 7.76
N PRO A 115 -21.31 -13.49 7.96
CA PRO A 115 -21.94 -13.46 9.29
C PRO A 115 -22.15 -14.85 9.89
N ASP A 116 -22.43 -15.84 9.05
CA ASP A 116 -22.72 -17.24 9.42
C ASP A 116 -21.46 -18.14 9.49
N ALA A 117 -20.26 -17.56 9.38
CA ALA A 117 -19.01 -18.33 9.33
C ALA A 117 -18.75 -19.18 10.58
N GLY A 118 -19.27 -18.76 11.74
CA GLY A 118 -19.00 -19.40 13.02
C GLY A 118 -17.51 -19.41 13.41
N PRO A 119 -17.12 -20.17 14.44
CA PRO A 119 -15.71 -20.37 14.79
C PRO A 119 -14.97 -21.09 13.66
N PRO A 120 -13.65 -20.86 13.49
CA PRO A 120 -12.86 -21.57 12.50
C PRO A 120 -12.89 -23.08 12.78
N PRO A 121 -13.22 -23.91 11.78
CA PRO A 121 -13.02 -25.36 11.87
C PRO A 121 -11.53 -25.72 12.09
N PRO A 122 -11.22 -26.96 12.49
CA PRO A 122 -9.84 -27.42 12.58
C PRO A 122 -9.10 -27.24 11.26
N PHE A 123 -7.93 -26.61 11.34
CA PHE A 123 -7.01 -26.51 10.21
C PHE A 123 -6.38 -27.88 9.94
N GLY A 124 -6.16 -28.21 8.67
CA GLY A 124 -5.60 -29.51 8.29
C GLY A 124 -5.19 -29.55 6.82
N GLU A 125 -4.46 -30.59 6.42
CA GLU A 125 -3.89 -30.74 5.07
C GLU A 125 -4.93 -31.17 4.02
N GLN A 126 -6.06 -30.46 3.94
CA GLN A 126 -7.17 -30.82 3.07
C GLN A 126 -6.83 -30.74 1.57
N GLU A 127 -5.82 -29.93 1.19
CA GLU A 127 -5.48 -29.63 -0.20
C GLU A 127 -4.01 -29.94 -0.57
N GLY A 128 -3.24 -30.58 0.30
CA GLY A 128 -1.83 -30.87 0.07
C GLY A 128 -0.92 -29.61 0.02
N PRO A 129 0.33 -29.75 -0.45
CA PRO A 129 1.27 -28.63 -0.54
C PRO A 129 0.83 -27.60 -1.60
N TYR A 130 1.28 -26.36 -1.45
CA TYR A 130 1.01 -25.31 -2.43
C TYR A 130 1.57 -25.72 -3.81
N PRO A 131 0.75 -25.74 -4.88
CA PRO A 131 1.17 -26.19 -6.20
C PRO A 131 1.96 -25.07 -6.90
N PHE A 132 3.25 -24.97 -6.57
CA PHE A 132 4.19 -24.16 -7.34
C PHE A 132 4.21 -24.63 -8.80
N LEU A 133 4.41 -23.71 -9.74
CA LEU A 133 4.58 -24.11 -11.13
C LEU A 133 5.99 -24.70 -11.24
N GLU A 134 6.07 -25.96 -11.61
CA GLU A 134 7.32 -26.64 -11.91
C GLU A 134 7.91 -26.10 -13.22
N VAL A 135 9.21 -25.89 -13.23
CA VAL A 135 9.98 -25.50 -14.42
C VAL A 135 10.92 -26.65 -14.73
N GLU A 136 10.74 -27.28 -15.88
CA GLU A 136 11.50 -28.44 -16.31
C GLU A 136 12.60 -28.03 -17.31
N GLY A 137 13.70 -28.78 -17.32
CA GLY A 137 14.82 -28.60 -18.25
C GLY A 137 16.14 -29.10 -17.68
N ASP A 138 17.11 -29.38 -18.55
CA ASP A 138 18.44 -29.82 -18.15
C ASP A 138 19.13 -28.76 -17.29
N GLY A 139 19.54 -29.14 -16.08
CA GLY A 139 20.23 -28.23 -15.14
C GLY A 139 19.33 -27.25 -14.40
N VAL A 140 17.99 -27.33 -14.57
CA VAL A 140 17.04 -26.57 -13.75
C VAL A 140 16.96 -27.19 -12.37
N TYR A 141 17.06 -26.37 -11.33
CA TYR A 141 16.81 -26.77 -9.96
C TYR A 141 16.06 -25.69 -9.18
N GLU A 142 15.48 -26.07 -8.04
CA GLU A 142 14.70 -25.17 -7.22
C GLU A 142 15.43 -24.74 -5.95
N ILE A 143 15.28 -23.47 -5.59
CA ILE A 143 15.74 -22.92 -4.30
C ILE A 143 14.52 -22.43 -3.53
N PRO A 144 14.20 -23.01 -2.35
CA PRO A 144 13.19 -22.47 -1.46
C PRO A 144 13.80 -21.45 -0.48
N VAL A 145 13.13 -20.31 -0.30
CA VAL A 145 13.47 -19.32 0.73
C VAL A 145 12.22 -18.96 1.53
N GLY A 146 12.30 -19.03 2.86
CA GLY A 146 11.17 -18.77 3.76
C GLY A 146 10.18 -19.93 3.87
N PRO A 147 9.06 -19.77 4.60
CA PRO A 147 8.62 -18.54 5.28
C PRO A 147 9.40 -18.24 6.57
N VAL A 148 10.20 -19.19 7.06
CA VAL A 148 11.18 -18.99 8.13
C VAL A 148 12.54 -18.79 7.47
N HIS A 149 13.16 -17.64 7.73
CA HIS A 149 14.46 -17.30 7.17
C HIS A 149 15.38 -16.75 8.28
N ALA A 150 16.69 -16.96 8.13
CA ALA A 150 17.67 -16.53 9.14
C ALA A 150 17.87 -15.00 9.17
N GLY A 151 17.66 -14.31 8.05
CA GLY A 151 17.70 -12.86 7.96
C GLY A 151 16.44 -12.17 8.50
N LEU A 152 16.56 -10.86 8.76
CA LEU A 152 15.46 -10.02 9.25
C LEU A 152 14.52 -9.61 8.10
N ILE A 153 13.63 -10.53 7.70
CA ILE A 153 12.56 -10.28 6.73
C ILE A 153 11.22 -10.76 7.29
N GLU A 154 10.11 -10.12 6.88
CA GLU A 154 8.78 -10.61 7.24
C GLU A 154 8.47 -11.95 6.54
N PRO A 155 7.57 -12.78 7.09
CA PRO A 155 7.25 -14.09 6.54
C PRO A 155 6.69 -14.06 5.11
N GLY A 156 7.47 -14.59 4.16
CA GLY A 156 7.03 -14.95 2.82
C GLY A 156 7.83 -16.13 2.29
N HIS A 157 7.20 -16.97 1.46
CA HIS A 157 7.84 -18.14 0.87
C HIS A 157 8.08 -17.89 -0.63
N PHE A 158 9.35 -17.86 -1.00
CA PHE A 158 9.83 -17.64 -2.35
C PHE A 158 10.36 -18.96 -2.93
N ARG A 159 9.86 -19.34 -4.10
CA ARG A 159 10.33 -20.51 -4.85
C ARG A 159 11.01 -20.02 -6.13
N PHE A 160 12.31 -20.20 -6.21
CA PHE A 160 13.11 -19.88 -7.39
C PHE A 160 13.28 -21.13 -8.23
N SER A 161 13.09 -21.01 -9.54
CA SER A 161 13.53 -21.99 -10.53
C SER A 161 14.72 -21.39 -11.26
N VAL A 162 15.86 -22.08 -11.21
CA VAL A 162 17.19 -21.52 -11.52
C VAL A 162 17.94 -22.44 -12.48
N VAL A 163 18.72 -21.87 -13.39
CA VAL A 163 19.75 -22.56 -14.19
C VAL A 163 21.09 -21.87 -13.95
N GLY A 164 22.06 -22.60 -13.41
CA GLY A 164 23.30 -22.00 -12.93
C GLY A 164 23.00 -21.00 -11.81
N GLU A 165 23.19 -19.70 -12.06
CA GLU A 165 22.79 -18.64 -11.13
C GLU A 165 21.57 -17.85 -11.62
N THR A 166 21.14 -18.04 -12.87
CA THR A 166 20.07 -17.25 -13.50
C THR A 166 18.70 -17.72 -13.03
N ILE A 167 17.89 -16.78 -12.53
CA ILE A 167 16.51 -17.00 -12.15
C ILE A 167 15.65 -17.03 -13.41
N LEU A 168 15.11 -18.21 -13.74
CA LEU A 168 14.10 -18.35 -14.80
C LEU A 168 12.73 -17.90 -14.30
N LYS A 169 12.44 -18.19 -13.04
CA LYS A 169 11.14 -17.88 -12.43
C LYS A 169 11.25 -17.72 -10.94
N LEU A 170 10.57 -16.71 -10.41
CA LEU A 170 10.24 -16.61 -9.00
C LEU A 170 8.74 -16.78 -8.80
N LYS A 171 8.34 -17.57 -7.80
CA LYS A 171 6.99 -17.56 -7.26
C LYS A 171 7.02 -17.14 -5.79
N ALA A 172 6.47 -15.96 -5.50
CA ALA A 172 6.20 -15.52 -4.14
C ALA A 172 4.84 -16.05 -3.64
N ARG A 173 4.86 -16.66 -2.46
CA ARG A 173 3.70 -17.04 -1.66
C ARG A 173 3.70 -16.19 -0.39
N LEU A 174 2.71 -15.33 -0.26
CA LEU A 174 2.52 -14.39 0.85
C LEU A 174 1.32 -14.84 1.72
N TRP A 175 0.66 -13.92 2.43
CA TRP A 175 -0.46 -14.17 3.35
C TRP A 175 -0.09 -14.95 4.62
N PHE A 176 1.18 -14.94 5.01
CA PHE A 176 1.63 -15.57 6.27
C PHE A 176 1.43 -14.63 7.48
N VAL A 177 1.30 -13.32 7.24
CA VAL A 177 1.05 -12.32 8.29
C VAL A 177 -0.37 -11.75 8.21
N HIS A 178 -1.32 -12.53 7.68
CA HIS A 178 -2.71 -12.13 7.65
C HIS A 178 -3.29 -12.05 9.07
N LYS A 179 -3.63 -10.83 9.48
CA LYS A 179 -4.08 -10.48 10.85
C LYS A 179 -5.61 -10.42 10.98
N GLY A 180 -6.35 -10.55 9.88
CA GLY A 180 -7.80 -10.34 9.85
C GLY A 180 -8.21 -8.90 10.18
N ILE A 181 -7.41 -7.91 9.74
CA ILE A 181 -7.60 -6.49 10.11
C ILE A 181 -8.98 -6.00 9.68
N GLU A 182 -9.45 -6.37 8.49
CA GLU A 182 -10.78 -5.98 8.02
C GLU A 182 -11.90 -6.45 8.96
N LYS A 183 -11.83 -7.71 9.44
CA LYS A 183 -12.78 -8.25 10.42
C LYS A 183 -12.66 -7.55 11.77
N LEU A 184 -11.44 -7.23 12.21
CA LEU A 184 -11.19 -6.55 13.48
C LEU A 184 -11.82 -5.16 13.55
N PHE A 185 -12.04 -4.49 12.42
CA PHE A 185 -12.76 -3.21 12.39
C PHE A 185 -14.26 -3.34 12.66
N HIS A 186 -14.88 -4.49 12.37
CA HIS A 186 -16.33 -4.65 12.41
C HIS A 186 -16.89 -4.35 13.82
N GLY A 187 -17.92 -3.50 13.88
CA GLY A 187 -18.62 -3.12 15.11
C GLY A 187 -17.83 -2.21 16.04
N ARG A 188 -16.62 -1.78 15.68
CA ARG A 188 -15.85 -0.80 16.47
C ARG A 188 -16.40 0.61 16.26
N SER A 189 -16.22 1.46 17.26
CA SER A 189 -16.37 2.90 17.06
C SER A 189 -15.27 3.44 16.16
N ILE A 190 -15.52 4.58 15.52
CA ILE A 190 -14.53 5.30 14.68
C ILE A 190 -13.21 5.51 15.43
N ALA A 191 -13.28 5.94 16.69
CA ALA A 191 -12.09 6.18 17.52
C ALA A 191 -11.32 4.87 17.81
N ALA A 192 -12.03 3.76 18.05
CA ALA A 192 -11.41 2.45 18.29
C ALA A 192 -10.84 1.81 17.02
N GLY A 193 -11.24 2.26 15.82
CA GLY A 193 -10.68 1.86 14.55
C GLY A 193 -9.31 2.48 14.25
N LEU A 194 -9.08 3.74 14.64
CA LEU A 194 -7.82 4.45 14.33
C LEU A 194 -6.55 3.68 14.73
N PRO A 195 -6.44 3.10 15.95
CA PRO A 195 -5.25 2.35 16.33
C PRO A 195 -5.05 1.06 15.51
N LEU A 196 -6.08 0.52 14.85
CA LEU A 196 -5.92 -0.58 13.89
C LEU A 196 -5.33 -0.07 12.59
N ALA A 197 -5.82 1.07 12.08
CA ALA A 197 -5.31 1.70 10.87
C ALA A 197 -3.80 2.02 10.98
N GLU A 198 -3.37 2.60 12.10
CA GLU A 198 -1.95 2.90 12.39
C GLU A 198 -1.02 1.65 12.47
N ARG A 199 -1.60 0.45 12.46
CA ARG A 199 -0.90 -0.83 12.64
C ARG A 199 -1.17 -1.81 11.50
N ILE A 200 -1.72 -1.33 10.39
CA ILE A 200 -1.83 -2.10 9.15
C ILE A 200 -0.43 -2.50 8.69
N SER A 201 0.43 -1.52 8.41
CA SER A 201 1.85 -1.68 8.11
C SER A 201 2.69 -0.95 9.15
N GLY A 202 3.76 -1.58 9.65
CA GLY A 202 4.56 -1.03 10.75
C GLY A 202 5.33 0.25 10.41
N ASP A 203 5.52 0.52 9.13
CA ASP A 203 6.28 1.64 8.55
C ASP A 203 5.41 2.68 7.84
N THR A 204 4.09 2.45 7.72
CA THR A 204 3.14 3.35 7.05
C THR A 204 1.98 3.67 8.00
N ALA A 205 2.31 4.08 9.23
CA ALA A 205 1.32 4.35 10.27
C ALA A 205 0.49 5.59 9.94
N VAL A 206 1.13 6.69 9.52
CA VAL A 206 0.49 7.95 9.16
C VAL A 206 -0.30 7.80 7.87
N GLY A 207 0.27 7.16 6.84
CA GLY A 207 -0.42 6.94 5.57
C GLY A 207 -1.75 6.18 5.72
N HIS A 208 -1.75 5.07 6.46
CA HIS A 208 -2.96 4.29 6.72
C HIS A 208 -3.94 5.01 7.66
N ALA A 209 -3.44 5.69 8.70
CA ALA A 209 -4.28 6.48 9.60
C ALA A 209 -4.99 7.63 8.86
N LEU A 210 -4.26 8.34 7.99
CA LEU A 210 -4.83 9.43 7.21
C LEU A 210 -5.84 8.93 6.18
N ALA A 211 -5.56 7.84 5.46
CA ALA A 211 -6.52 7.26 4.53
C ALA A 211 -7.80 6.82 5.25
N TYR A 212 -7.67 6.25 6.45
CA TYR A 212 -8.81 5.93 7.30
C TYR A 212 -9.58 7.18 7.74
N CYS A 213 -8.91 8.23 8.23
CA CYS A 213 -9.55 9.47 8.65
C CYS A 213 -10.28 10.16 7.50
N LEU A 214 -9.66 10.28 6.31
CA LEU A 214 -10.31 10.86 5.13
C LEU A 214 -11.56 10.08 4.73
N ALA A 215 -11.51 8.74 4.78
CA ALA A 215 -12.67 7.89 4.48
C ALA A 215 -13.81 8.09 5.50
N VAL A 216 -13.47 8.18 6.79
CA VAL A 216 -14.44 8.46 7.86
C VAL A 216 -15.03 9.85 7.70
N GLU A 217 -14.20 10.86 7.44
CA GLU A 217 -14.60 12.26 7.30
C GLU A 217 -15.54 12.46 6.11
N GLU A 218 -15.27 11.79 4.99
CA GLU A 218 -16.20 11.76 3.86
C GLU A 218 -17.51 11.05 4.25
N ALA A 219 -17.45 9.94 4.99
CA ALA A 219 -18.64 9.19 5.42
C ALA A 219 -19.54 9.97 6.38
N THR A 220 -18.96 10.82 7.23
CA THR A 220 -19.66 11.65 8.23
C THR A 220 -19.95 13.08 7.74
N GLY A 221 -19.44 13.46 6.57
CA GLY A 221 -19.52 14.84 6.08
C GLY A 221 -18.75 15.84 6.94
N THR A 222 -17.65 15.40 7.56
CA THR A 222 -16.82 16.23 8.45
C THR A 222 -15.85 17.08 7.65
N GLU A 223 -15.96 18.40 7.77
CA GLU A 223 -14.99 19.34 7.21
C GLU A 223 -13.81 19.55 8.17
N VAL A 224 -12.61 19.20 7.71
CA VAL A 224 -11.39 19.30 8.52
C VAL A 224 -10.76 20.68 8.35
N PRO A 225 -10.40 21.39 9.45
CA PRO A 225 -9.75 22.69 9.37
C PRO A 225 -8.44 22.67 8.58
N THR A 226 -8.15 23.73 7.82
CA THR A 226 -6.95 23.84 6.98
C THR A 226 -5.65 23.57 7.75
N ASP A 227 -5.49 24.12 8.96
CA ASP A 227 -4.30 23.88 9.78
C ASP A 227 -4.12 22.40 10.16
N ALA A 228 -5.21 21.66 10.37
CA ALA A 228 -5.14 20.22 10.61
C ALA A 228 -4.78 19.45 9.33
N GLN A 229 -5.28 19.87 8.16
CA GLN A 229 -4.86 19.28 6.87
C GLN A 229 -3.36 19.50 6.63
N ARG A 230 -2.85 20.71 6.87
CA ARG A 230 -1.42 21.04 6.76
C ARG A 230 -0.57 20.22 7.75
N ALA A 231 -1.00 20.11 9.00
CA ALA A 231 -0.34 19.27 10.00
C ALA A 231 -0.29 17.79 9.57
N ARG A 232 -1.38 17.25 9.00
CA ARG A 232 -1.43 15.87 8.46
C ARG A 232 -0.46 15.68 7.30
N ALA A 233 -0.38 16.64 6.37
CA ALA A 233 0.58 16.59 5.27
C ALA A 233 2.02 16.62 5.78
N MET A 234 2.32 17.50 6.74
CA MET A 234 3.63 17.54 7.40
C MET A 234 4.00 16.18 8.04
N LEU A 235 3.07 15.55 8.77
CA LEU A 235 3.29 14.24 9.38
C LEU A 235 3.51 13.14 8.34
N LEU A 236 2.79 13.19 7.21
CA LEU A 236 2.95 12.23 6.11
C LEU A 236 4.34 12.33 5.47
N GLU A 237 4.85 13.54 5.29
CA GLU A 237 6.20 13.74 4.75
C GLU A 237 7.31 13.39 5.77
N LEU A 238 7.09 13.57 7.07
CA LEU A 238 8.01 13.07 8.10
C LEU A 238 8.09 11.54 8.13
N GLU A 239 6.97 10.85 7.89
CA GLU A 239 6.93 9.40 7.69
C GLU A 239 7.70 9.00 6.42
N ARG A 240 7.49 9.73 5.32
CA ARG A 240 8.20 9.51 4.06
C ARG A 240 9.72 9.60 4.24
N LEU A 241 10.19 10.65 4.90
CA LEU A 241 11.62 10.85 5.16
C LEU A 241 12.27 9.69 5.90
N HIS A 242 11.73 9.27 7.05
CA HIS A 242 12.42 8.25 7.85
C HIS A 242 12.44 6.87 7.19
N ASN A 243 11.51 6.62 6.27
CA ASN A 243 11.48 5.38 5.49
C ASN A 243 12.45 5.44 4.30
N HIS A 244 12.46 6.53 3.53
CA HIS A 244 13.42 6.68 2.43
C HIS A 244 14.87 6.68 2.93
N ILE A 245 15.18 7.41 4.01
CA ILE A 245 16.51 7.41 4.63
C ILE A 245 16.93 5.98 5.03
N ALA A 246 16.01 5.20 5.61
CA ALA A 246 16.28 3.81 5.95
C ALA A 246 16.62 2.97 4.70
N ASP A 247 15.83 3.14 3.64
CA ASP A 247 15.94 2.33 2.44
C ASP A 247 17.20 2.63 1.61
N LEU A 248 17.63 3.90 1.55
CA LEU A 248 18.90 4.25 0.89
C LEU A 248 20.08 3.53 1.57
N GLY A 249 20.12 3.55 2.90
CA GLY A 249 21.14 2.84 3.68
C GLY A 249 21.09 1.33 3.50
N MET A 250 19.89 0.74 3.57
CA MET A 250 19.73 -0.72 3.42
C MET A 250 20.08 -1.22 2.02
N LEU A 251 19.86 -0.43 0.97
CA LEU A 251 20.30 -0.79 -0.37
C LEU A 251 21.82 -0.80 -0.50
N CYS A 252 22.48 0.19 0.09
CA CYS A 252 23.94 0.21 0.16
C CYS A 252 24.47 -1.02 0.91
N ASN A 253 23.80 -1.43 1.99
CA ASN A 253 24.16 -2.63 2.75
C ASN A 253 24.12 -3.91 1.89
N ASP A 254 23.08 -4.06 1.05
CA ASP A 254 22.88 -5.25 0.23
C ASP A 254 23.93 -5.40 -0.89
N VAL A 255 24.71 -4.35 -1.15
CA VAL A 255 25.88 -4.38 -2.04
C VAL A 255 27.21 -4.29 -1.27
N GLY A 256 27.18 -4.56 0.05
CA GLY A 256 28.38 -4.67 0.89
C GLY A 256 28.82 -3.37 1.58
N HIS A 257 28.08 -2.27 1.43
CA HIS A 257 28.44 -0.97 2.02
C HIS A 257 27.75 -0.74 3.38
N GLY A 258 28.11 -1.57 4.37
CA GLY A 258 27.56 -1.49 5.73
C GLY A 258 27.83 -0.15 6.44
N ILE A 259 28.92 0.55 6.08
CA ILE A 259 29.22 1.88 6.65
C ILE A 259 28.19 2.93 6.23
N LEU A 260 27.81 2.98 4.95
CA LEU A 260 26.78 3.90 4.45
C LEU A 260 25.43 3.62 5.13
N ASN A 261 25.10 2.34 5.32
CA ASN A 261 23.94 1.93 6.09
C ASN A 261 23.98 2.44 7.54
N ALA A 262 25.10 2.25 8.24
CA ALA A 262 25.23 2.70 9.63
C ALA A 262 25.02 4.22 9.76
N HIS A 263 25.60 5.02 8.84
CA HIS A 263 25.38 6.46 8.81
C HIS A 263 23.93 6.83 8.49
N ALA A 264 23.28 6.15 7.53
CA ALA A 264 21.87 6.36 7.24
C ALA A 264 20.96 6.00 8.43
N GLN A 265 21.23 4.90 9.14
CA GLN A 265 20.48 4.52 10.34
C GLN A 265 20.69 5.51 11.49
N ARG A 266 21.87 6.13 11.62
CA ARG A 266 22.10 7.24 12.57
C ARG A 266 21.18 8.43 12.24
N VAL A 267 21.13 8.85 10.97
CA VAL A 267 20.28 9.96 10.52
C VAL A 267 18.80 9.63 10.75
N ARG A 268 18.38 8.40 10.40
CA ARG A 268 17.02 7.91 10.69
C ARG A 268 16.70 7.97 12.18
N GLU A 269 17.61 7.55 13.06
CA GLU A 269 17.41 7.61 14.51
C GLU A 269 17.20 9.05 15.00
N GLN A 270 17.96 10.02 14.49
CA GLN A 270 17.78 11.43 14.82
C GLN A 270 16.39 11.94 14.42
N LEU A 271 15.90 11.52 13.24
CA LEU A 271 14.56 11.84 12.78
C LEU A 271 13.48 11.14 13.60
N LEU A 272 13.65 9.88 14.00
CA LEU A 272 12.69 9.17 14.86
C LEU A 272 12.57 9.80 16.26
N ARG A 273 13.67 10.36 16.79
CA ARG A 273 13.64 11.15 18.03
C ARG A 273 12.89 12.46 17.84
N LEU A 274 13.13 13.17 16.73
CA LEU A 274 12.38 14.36 16.36
C LEU A 274 10.87 14.05 16.26
N ASN A 275 10.50 12.94 15.61
CA ASN A 275 9.11 12.49 15.50
C ASN A 275 8.45 12.23 16.87
N ALA A 276 9.22 11.67 17.81
CA ALA A 276 8.76 11.46 19.18
C ALA A 276 8.51 12.79 19.93
N GLU A 277 9.26 13.85 19.62
CA GLU A 277 8.99 15.19 20.14
C GLU A 277 7.73 15.79 19.51
N VAL A 278 7.53 15.59 18.19
CA VAL A 278 6.39 16.13 17.43
C VAL A 278 5.05 15.53 17.88
N THR A 279 4.97 14.22 18.12
CA THR A 279 3.69 13.53 18.41
C THR A 279 3.67 12.81 19.76
N GLY A 280 4.83 12.56 20.36
CA GLY A 280 4.99 11.64 21.48
C GLY A 280 5.30 10.20 21.08
N HIS A 281 5.38 9.90 19.78
CA HIS A 281 5.64 8.56 19.29
C HIS A 281 6.66 8.58 18.14
N ARG A 282 7.61 7.64 18.15
CA ARG A 282 8.71 7.58 17.16
C ARG A 282 8.22 7.39 15.72
N LEU A 283 7.11 6.68 15.56
CA LEU A 283 6.40 6.45 14.29
C LEU A 283 5.18 7.37 14.11
N LEU A 284 5.16 8.55 14.75
CA LEU A 284 4.15 9.59 14.55
C LEU A 284 2.68 9.24 14.89
N ARG A 285 2.45 8.07 15.52
CA ARG A 285 1.13 7.63 15.98
C ARG A 285 0.49 8.63 16.93
N GLY A 286 -0.83 8.76 16.83
CA GLY A 286 -1.64 9.74 17.54
C GLY A 286 -1.58 11.14 16.95
N GLY A 287 -0.74 11.39 15.93
CA GLY A 287 -0.64 12.70 15.26
C GLY A 287 -1.81 12.99 14.31
N VAL A 288 -2.35 11.96 13.67
CA VAL A 288 -3.52 12.03 12.79
C VAL A 288 -4.71 11.39 13.49
N VAL A 289 -5.80 12.13 13.61
CA VAL A 289 -7.01 11.71 14.32
C VAL A 289 -8.26 12.09 13.51
N PRO A 290 -9.39 11.36 13.61
CA PRO A 290 -10.62 11.74 12.91
C PRO A 290 -11.01 13.19 13.19
N GLY A 291 -11.28 13.95 12.15
CA GLY A 291 -11.63 15.37 12.23
C GLY A 291 -10.44 16.33 12.40
N GLY A 292 -9.21 15.86 12.65
CA GLY A 292 -8.06 16.76 12.57
C GLY A 292 -6.68 16.17 12.92
N ALA A 293 -5.88 16.92 13.66
CA ALA A 293 -4.48 16.58 13.96
C ALA A 293 -4.08 17.02 15.37
N ALA A 294 -3.14 16.27 15.96
CA ALA A 294 -2.59 16.55 17.27
C ALA A 294 -1.05 16.60 17.22
N LEU A 295 -0.46 17.74 17.56
CA LEU A 295 0.98 17.94 17.64
C LEU A 295 1.36 18.40 19.04
N ARG A 296 2.42 17.82 19.61
CA ARG A 296 3.06 18.28 20.84
C ARG A 296 4.07 19.41 20.56
N ALA A 297 4.76 19.32 19.43
CA ALA A 297 5.73 20.31 18.96
C ALA A 297 5.76 20.34 17.43
N LEU A 298 6.26 21.44 16.85
CA LEU A 298 6.68 21.46 15.46
C LEU A 298 8.09 20.89 15.32
N PRO A 299 8.45 20.28 14.18
CA PRO A 299 9.80 19.78 13.98
C PRO A 299 10.80 20.93 13.94
N ASP A 300 11.90 20.79 14.70
CA ASP A 300 13.01 21.74 14.69
C ASP A 300 13.62 21.87 13.28
N ARG A 301 13.58 23.10 12.76
CA ARG A 301 13.99 23.42 11.39
C ARG A 301 15.50 23.26 11.16
N ALA A 302 16.32 23.57 12.16
CA ALA A 302 17.77 23.43 12.06
C ALA A 302 18.18 21.95 12.04
N ARG A 303 17.53 21.12 12.85
CA ARG A 303 17.72 19.66 12.85
C ARG A 303 17.26 19.02 11.55
N LEU A 304 16.11 19.43 11.00
CA LEU A 304 15.66 18.95 9.69
C LEU A 304 16.64 19.32 8.57
N LYS A 305 17.17 20.56 8.58
CA LYS A 305 18.20 20.98 7.63
C LYS A 305 19.46 20.11 7.74
N ALA A 306 19.96 19.88 8.95
CA ALA A 306 21.11 19.02 9.19
C ALA A 306 20.87 17.56 8.75
N ILE A 307 19.68 17.02 9.01
CA ILE A 307 19.28 15.68 8.52
C ILE A 307 19.33 15.62 6.99
N GLY A 308 18.84 16.66 6.31
CA GLY A 308 18.89 16.77 4.85
C GLY A 308 20.30 16.87 4.29
N GLU A 309 21.19 17.62 4.96
CA GLU A 309 22.61 17.71 4.59
C GLU A 309 23.32 16.36 4.77
N ASP A 310 23.14 15.70 5.92
CA ASP A 310 23.74 14.40 6.23
C ASP A 310 23.32 13.33 5.20
N ILE A 311 22.03 13.24 4.85
CA ILE A 311 21.58 12.21 3.89
C ILE A 311 21.99 12.53 2.46
N ARG A 312 22.11 13.80 2.08
CA ARG A 312 22.63 14.17 0.76
C ARG A 312 24.08 13.75 0.62
N GLU A 313 24.93 13.99 1.63
CA GLU A 313 26.31 13.51 1.65
C GLU A 313 26.38 11.98 1.52
N ILE A 314 25.56 11.23 2.28
CA ILE A 314 25.51 9.77 2.18
C ILE A 314 25.09 9.31 0.78
N THR A 315 24.13 10.00 0.16
CA THR A 315 23.65 9.71 -1.20
C THR A 315 24.74 9.97 -2.23
N ASP A 316 25.44 11.10 -2.14
CA ASP A 316 26.55 11.45 -3.03
C ASP A 316 27.70 10.44 -2.91
N LEU A 317 28.04 10.02 -1.69
CA LEU A 317 29.03 8.97 -1.46
C LEU A 317 28.61 7.62 -2.04
N ALA A 318 27.33 7.26 -1.92
CA ALA A 318 26.80 6.03 -2.51
C ALA A 318 26.89 6.06 -4.04
N LEU A 319 26.43 7.13 -4.67
CA LEU A 319 26.43 7.29 -6.13
C LEU A 319 27.84 7.45 -6.70
N GLY A 320 28.77 8.04 -5.93
CA GLY A 320 30.19 8.15 -6.30
C GLY A 320 30.98 6.85 -6.17
N HIS A 321 30.44 5.82 -5.51
CA HIS A 321 31.11 4.54 -5.36
C HIS A 321 30.81 3.59 -6.53
N SER A 322 31.84 3.22 -7.29
CA SER A 322 31.69 2.41 -8.51
C SER A 322 30.94 1.09 -8.28
N THR A 323 31.22 0.37 -7.20
CA THR A 323 30.53 -0.89 -6.86
C THR A 323 29.03 -0.70 -6.59
N VAL A 324 28.64 0.40 -5.93
CA VAL A 324 27.22 0.66 -5.66
C VAL A 324 26.52 0.97 -6.98
N HIS A 325 27.11 1.87 -7.77
CA HIS A 325 26.58 2.24 -9.06
C HIS A 325 26.44 1.03 -10.01
N ASP A 326 27.48 0.21 -10.12
CA ASP A 326 27.50 -1.00 -10.95
C ASP A 326 26.42 -2.00 -10.54
N ARG A 327 26.27 -2.27 -9.24
CA ARG A 327 25.27 -3.23 -8.73
C ARG A 327 23.84 -2.71 -8.78
N PHE A 328 23.63 -1.40 -8.82
CA PHE A 328 22.28 -0.82 -8.93
C PHE A 328 21.83 -0.67 -10.39
N THR A 329 22.76 -0.37 -11.29
CA THR A 329 22.46 -0.10 -12.71
C THR A 329 22.12 -1.41 -13.43
N GLY A 330 20.98 -1.44 -14.12
CA GLY A 330 20.55 -2.59 -14.91
C GLY A 330 20.05 -3.79 -14.10
N THR A 331 20.17 -3.77 -12.78
CA THR A 331 19.69 -4.85 -11.90
C THR A 331 18.17 -4.78 -11.74
N ALA A 332 17.51 -5.90 -12.02
CA ALA A 332 16.07 -6.09 -11.85
C ALA A 332 15.20 -4.98 -12.46
N ILE A 333 15.32 -4.83 -13.77
CA ILE A 333 14.56 -3.87 -14.58
C ILE A 333 13.08 -4.26 -14.61
N LEU A 334 12.23 -3.36 -14.15
CA LEU A 334 10.79 -3.40 -14.39
C LEU A 334 10.44 -2.45 -15.52
N ARG A 335 10.12 -3.00 -16.70
CA ARG A 335 9.74 -2.18 -17.86
C ARG A 335 8.41 -1.46 -17.64
N THR A 336 8.25 -0.29 -18.25
CA THR A 336 7.06 0.57 -18.14
C THR A 336 5.75 -0.14 -18.50
N ASP A 337 5.77 -0.98 -19.55
CA ASP A 337 4.60 -1.75 -20.00
C ASP A 337 4.18 -2.82 -18.99
N ALA A 338 5.16 -3.52 -18.41
CA ALA A 338 4.91 -4.46 -17.32
C ALA A 338 4.38 -3.75 -16.07
N ALA A 339 5.02 -2.65 -15.65
CA ALA A 339 4.57 -1.83 -14.52
C ALA A 339 3.13 -1.33 -14.71
N ARG A 340 2.79 -0.85 -15.91
CA ARG A 340 1.45 -0.36 -16.25
C ARG A 340 0.41 -1.48 -16.25
N THR A 341 0.74 -2.63 -16.83
CA THR A 341 -0.16 -3.79 -16.90
C THR A 341 -0.46 -4.35 -15.52
N ILE A 342 0.56 -4.43 -14.65
CA ILE A 342 0.41 -4.85 -13.26
C ILE A 342 -0.38 -3.83 -12.44
N GLY A 343 -0.33 -2.56 -12.85
CA GLY A 343 -0.94 -1.43 -12.13
C GLY A 343 -0.09 -0.99 -10.95
N CYS A 344 1.24 -0.98 -11.11
CA CYS A 344 2.17 -0.54 -10.07
C CYS A 344 1.89 0.89 -9.62
N LEU A 345 2.16 1.16 -8.34
CA LEU A 345 1.98 2.47 -7.70
C LEU A 345 3.27 2.95 -7.03
N GLY A 346 3.32 4.25 -6.72
CA GLY A 346 4.39 4.85 -5.93
C GLY A 346 5.74 4.88 -6.61
N TYR A 347 6.82 4.85 -5.82
CA TYR A 347 8.18 4.95 -6.36
C TYR A 347 8.55 3.81 -7.31
N VAL A 348 7.91 2.63 -7.19
CA VAL A 348 8.12 1.51 -8.13
C VAL A 348 7.59 1.87 -9.52
N ALA A 349 6.41 2.48 -9.57
CA ALA A 349 5.82 2.97 -10.82
C ALA A 349 6.63 4.14 -11.39
N ARG A 350 7.00 5.09 -10.53
CA ARG A 350 7.79 6.28 -10.91
C ARG A 350 9.20 5.96 -11.36
N ALA A 351 9.82 4.90 -10.86
CA ALA A 351 11.10 4.40 -11.37
C ALA A 351 10.99 3.73 -12.75
N SER A 352 9.77 3.39 -13.17
CA SER A 352 9.46 2.75 -14.46
C SER A 352 8.75 3.71 -15.43
N GLY A 353 8.84 5.02 -15.21
CA GLY A 353 8.28 6.06 -16.09
C GLY A 353 6.80 6.38 -15.89
N LEU A 354 6.15 5.87 -14.83
CA LEU A 354 4.74 6.14 -14.54
C LEU A 354 4.62 7.21 -13.45
N ALA A 355 4.18 8.41 -13.82
CA ALA A 355 4.15 9.59 -12.94
C ALA A 355 2.92 9.69 -12.01
N ASP A 356 2.17 8.60 -11.79
CA ASP A 356 0.95 8.63 -10.97
C ASP A 356 1.30 8.89 -9.49
N ASP A 357 0.66 9.88 -8.88
CA ASP A 357 0.88 10.29 -7.49
C ASP A 357 -0.40 10.86 -6.88
N ALA A 358 -0.87 10.29 -5.76
CA ALA A 358 -2.13 10.70 -5.17
C ALA A 358 -2.09 12.13 -4.57
N ARG A 359 -0.92 12.72 -4.32
CA ARG A 359 -0.82 14.15 -3.92
C ARG A 359 -1.21 15.10 -5.06
N ILE A 360 -1.12 14.63 -6.32
CA ILE A 360 -1.52 15.39 -7.51
C ILE A 360 -2.93 14.96 -7.95
N ALA A 361 -3.18 13.66 -8.05
CA ALA A 361 -4.43 13.13 -8.60
C ALA A 361 -5.61 13.26 -7.62
N HIS A 362 -5.34 13.14 -6.31
CA HIS A 362 -6.35 13.10 -5.25
C HIS A 362 -5.92 13.92 -4.00
N PRO A 363 -5.56 15.20 -4.16
CA PRO A 363 -5.05 16.01 -3.06
C PRO A 363 -6.11 16.17 -1.96
N PHE A 364 -5.75 15.89 -0.71
CA PHE A 364 -6.58 16.22 0.46
C PHE A 364 -6.26 17.62 1.03
N THR A 365 -5.20 18.25 0.53
CA THR A 365 -4.76 19.61 0.86
C THR A 365 -4.05 20.20 -0.37
N PRO A 366 -3.95 21.54 -0.52
CA PRO A 366 -3.34 22.17 -1.71
C PRO A 366 -1.82 21.91 -1.83
N TYR A 367 -1.42 20.79 -2.43
CA TYR A 367 -0.01 20.45 -2.70
C TYR A 367 0.59 21.25 -3.87
N ASP A 368 -0.26 21.78 -4.76
CA ASP A 368 0.12 22.64 -5.87
C ASP A 368 0.68 23.98 -5.39
N GLU A 369 0.07 24.58 -4.37
CA GLU A 369 0.58 25.79 -3.70
C GLU A 369 1.94 25.56 -3.00
N ALA A 370 2.23 24.31 -2.64
CA ALA A 370 3.48 23.91 -2.01
C ALA A 370 4.63 23.64 -3.00
N GLY A 371 4.36 23.72 -4.32
CA GLY A 371 5.37 23.49 -5.36
C GLY A 371 5.83 22.02 -5.48
N LEU A 372 4.92 21.07 -5.23
CA LEU A 372 5.22 19.64 -5.33
C LEU A 372 5.77 19.27 -6.71
N THR A 373 6.99 18.74 -6.74
CA THR A 373 7.62 18.11 -7.92
C THR A 373 7.80 16.63 -7.66
N VAL A 374 7.27 15.79 -8.53
CA VAL A 374 7.32 14.33 -8.38
C VAL A 374 8.45 13.76 -9.23
N PRO A 375 9.50 13.16 -8.63
CA PRO A 375 10.61 12.60 -9.38
C PRO A 375 10.21 11.33 -10.12
N VAL A 376 10.64 11.21 -11.38
CA VAL A 376 10.33 10.10 -12.28
C VAL A 376 11.58 9.72 -13.04
N HIS A 377 11.84 8.42 -13.10
CA HIS A 377 12.92 7.78 -13.85
C HIS A 377 12.32 6.67 -14.73
N ASP A 378 13.00 6.23 -15.78
CA ASP A 378 12.41 5.31 -16.78
C ASP A 378 13.22 4.03 -17.01
N THR A 379 14.37 3.85 -16.36
CA THR A 379 15.20 2.65 -16.49
C THR A 379 14.62 1.44 -15.76
N GLY A 380 13.77 1.65 -14.73
CA GLY A 380 13.07 0.58 -14.02
C GLY A 380 13.95 -0.32 -13.16
N ASP A 381 15.24 -0.03 -13.03
CA ASP A 381 16.22 -0.82 -12.26
C ASP A 381 16.29 -0.38 -10.78
N VAL A 382 17.19 -1.02 -10.02
CA VAL A 382 17.45 -0.66 -8.63
C VAL A 382 17.93 0.81 -8.52
N LEU A 383 18.74 1.28 -9.47
CA LEU A 383 19.23 2.67 -9.48
C LEU A 383 18.08 3.68 -9.60
N ALA A 384 17.16 3.51 -10.56
CA ALA A 384 15.99 4.39 -10.67
C ALA A 384 15.15 4.40 -9.40
N ARG A 385 14.92 3.24 -8.77
CA ARG A 385 14.19 3.16 -7.50
C ARG A 385 14.95 3.87 -6.37
N PHE A 386 16.28 3.84 -6.37
CA PHE A 386 17.12 4.57 -5.42
C PHE A 386 17.03 6.08 -5.63
N LEU A 387 17.17 6.55 -6.88
CA LEU A 387 17.13 7.96 -7.25
C LEU A 387 15.78 8.62 -6.95
N VAL A 388 14.65 7.97 -7.29
CA VAL A 388 13.31 8.46 -6.93
C VAL A 388 13.23 8.74 -5.43
N ARG A 389 13.68 7.80 -4.58
CA ARG A 389 13.62 7.97 -3.11
C ARG A 389 14.58 9.03 -2.60
N ALA A 390 15.76 9.15 -3.18
CA ALA A 390 16.72 10.20 -2.84
C ALA A 390 16.18 11.60 -3.17
N GLU A 391 15.57 11.77 -4.33
CA GLU A 391 14.96 13.04 -4.76
C GLU A 391 13.69 13.35 -3.94
N GLU A 392 12.88 12.35 -3.60
CA GLU A 392 11.70 12.54 -2.73
C GLU A 392 12.06 13.03 -1.33
N ILE A 393 13.28 12.80 -0.83
CA ILE A 393 13.74 13.35 0.45
C ILE A 393 13.81 14.89 0.39
N ASP A 394 14.41 15.45 -0.66
CA ASP A 394 14.52 16.91 -0.82
C ASP A 394 13.13 17.54 -1.01
N VAL A 395 12.26 16.89 -1.77
CA VAL A 395 10.85 17.31 -1.93
C VAL A 395 10.13 17.29 -0.57
N SER A 396 10.29 16.22 0.21
CA SER A 396 9.65 16.08 1.52
C SER A 396 10.11 17.16 2.50
N LEU A 397 11.41 17.49 2.53
CA LEU A 397 11.96 18.57 3.36
C LEU A 397 11.36 19.94 3.00
N ALA A 398 11.19 20.22 1.70
CA ALA A 398 10.55 21.45 1.23
C ALA A 398 9.06 21.51 1.64
N LEU A 399 8.32 20.41 1.47
CA LEU A 399 6.91 20.31 1.85
C LEU A 399 6.72 20.44 3.38
N ILE A 400 7.55 19.80 4.19
CA ILE A 400 7.50 19.93 5.65
C ILE A 400 7.68 21.39 6.07
N LYS A 401 8.65 22.09 5.46
CA LYS A 401 8.86 23.53 5.73
C LYS A 401 7.63 24.35 5.38
N HIS A 402 7.02 24.12 4.21
CA HIS A 402 5.83 24.84 3.75
C HIS A 402 4.61 24.58 4.64
N PHE A 403 4.32 23.30 4.96
CA PHE A 403 3.17 22.96 5.77
C PHE A 403 3.32 23.33 7.25
N ALA A 404 4.54 23.42 7.76
CA ALA A 404 4.81 23.90 9.13
C ALA A 404 4.69 25.44 9.27
N GLU A 405 4.77 26.20 8.17
CA GLU A 405 4.84 27.65 8.22
C GLU A 405 3.56 28.28 8.80
N GLY A 406 3.68 29.09 9.85
CA GLY A 406 2.52 29.71 10.50
C GLY A 406 1.67 28.77 11.36
N LEU A 407 1.96 27.45 11.41
CA LEU A 407 1.39 26.59 12.44
C LEU A 407 1.96 26.93 13.81
N SER A 408 1.21 26.63 14.86
CA SER A 408 1.65 26.73 16.26
C SER A 408 1.43 25.40 16.97
N ALA A 409 2.35 25.00 17.84
CA ALA A 409 2.24 23.81 18.67
C ALA A 409 2.54 24.15 20.15
N PRO A 410 2.00 23.44 21.15
CA PRO A 410 1.13 22.27 21.01
C PRO A 410 -0.22 22.63 20.38
N MET A 411 -0.75 21.73 19.55
CA MET A 411 -2.06 21.88 18.92
C MET A 411 -2.86 20.58 18.96
N ALA A 412 -4.16 20.71 19.17
CA ALA A 412 -5.15 19.67 18.93
C ALA A 412 -6.29 20.35 18.16
N VAL A 413 -6.13 20.46 16.85
CA VAL A 413 -7.15 21.07 15.99
C VAL A 413 -8.06 19.95 15.53
N LEU A 414 -9.31 19.98 16.00
CA LEU A 414 -10.34 19.02 15.66
C LEU A 414 -11.52 19.76 15.05
N ALA A 415 -12.10 19.19 14.00
CA ALA A 415 -13.40 19.57 13.51
C ALA A 415 -14.46 19.38 14.63
N PRO A 416 -15.54 20.17 14.61
CA PRO A 416 -16.71 19.91 15.43
C PRO A 416 -17.20 18.47 15.23
N ALA A 417 -17.73 17.86 16.30
CA ALA A 417 -18.30 16.53 16.20
C ALA A 417 -19.44 16.54 15.15
N PRO A 418 -19.44 15.60 14.18
CA PRO A 418 -20.50 15.55 13.18
C PRO A 418 -21.85 15.29 13.85
N THR A 419 -22.91 15.88 13.30
CA THR A 419 -24.27 15.58 13.75
C THR A 419 -24.58 14.10 13.53
N SER A 420 -25.21 13.44 14.49
CA SER A 420 -25.56 12.02 14.36
C SER A 420 -26.42 11.79 13.12
N GLY A 421 -26.01 10.85 12.27
CA GLY A 421 -26.69 10.54 11.01
C GLY A 421 -26.38 11.50 9.85
N ALA A 422 -25.49 12.49 10.03
CA ALA A 422 -25.00 13.33 8.94
C ALA A 422 -24.02 12.55 8.03
N GLY A 423 -23.98 12.94 6.75
CA GLY A 423 -23.10 12.38 5.75
C GLY A 423 -23.65 11.14 5.01
N PRO A 424 -22.96 10.71 3.94
CA PRO A 424 -23.38 9.60 3.07
C PRO A 424 -23.19 8.20 3.68
N ARG A 425 -22.70 8.09 4.93
CA ARG A 425 -22.37 6.84 5.65
C ARG A 425 -21.33 5.94 4.98
N THR A 426 -20.83 6.32 3.81
CA THR A 426 -19.72 5.67 3.13
C THR A 426 -18.70 6.72 2.74
N GLY A 427 -17.42 6.37 2.70
CA GLY A 427 -16.38 7.31 2.28
C GLY A 427 -15.11 6.62 1.85
N VAL A 428 -14.26 7.36 1.15
CA VAL A 428 -13.02 6.89 0.53
C VAL A 428 -11.89 7.86 0.85
N GLY A 429 -10.83 7.34 1.46
CA GLY A 429 -9.57 8.06 1.63
C GLY A 429 -8.52 7.54 0.66
N LEU A 430 -7.88 8.46 -0.05
CA LEU A 430 -6.74 8.20 -0.94
C LEU A 430 -5.57 9.04 -0.43
N VAL A 431 -4.43 8.40 -0.17
CA VAL A 431 -3.25 9.06 0.39
C VAL A 431 -2.01 8.51 -0.29
N GLU A 432 -1.13 9.37 -0.79
CA GLU A 432 0.20 8.93 -1.23
C GLU A 432 1.06 8.64 0.00
N GLY A 433 1.08 7.40 0.45
CA GLY A 433 2.05 6.94 1.43
C GLY A 433 3.47 6.96 0.85
N TRP A 434 4.45 6.63 1.67
CA TRP A 434 5.85 6.62 1.23
C TRP A 434 6.17 5.53 0.21
N ARG A 435 5.39 4.43 0.18
CA ARG A 435 5.51 3.36 -0.84
C ARG A 435 4.66 3.59 -2.09
N GLY A 436 3.66 4.48 -2.02
CA GLY A 436 2.66 4.67 -3.05
C GLY A 436 1.28 4.94 -2.49
N SER A 437 0.28 5.02 -3.37
CA SER A 437 -1.08 5.35 -2.99
C SER A 437 -1.74 4.26 -2.14
N VAL A 438 -2.13 4.62 -0.93
CA VAL A 438 -2.97 3.87 0.00
C VAL A 438 -4.43 4.25 -0.26
N ALA A 439 -5.32 3.27 -0.30
CA ALA A 439 -6.75 3.49 -0.43
C ALA A 439 -7.51 2.83 0.72
N THR A 440 -8.45 3.55 1.33
CA THR A 440 -9.33 3.01 2.37
C THR A 440 -10.77 3.36 2.07
N ARG A 441 -11.65 2.36 2.04
CA ARG A 441 -13.11 2.57 1.99
C ARG A 441 -13.74 2.23 3.34
N VAL A 442 -14.61 3.12 3.82
CA VAL A 442 -15.38 2.94 5.07
C VAL A 442 -16.87 2.91 4.76
N GLU A 443 -17.60 2.06 5.49
CA GLU A 443 -19.05 2.06 5.59
C GLU A 443 -19.45 2.04 7.06
N LEU A 444 -20.35 2.94 7.45
CA LEU A 444 -20.86 3.09 8.80
C LEU A 444 -22.22 2.41 8.93
N ALA A 445 -22.40 1.69 10.03
CA ALA A 445 -23.69 1.15 10.44
C ALA A 445 -24.64 2.28 10.88
N PRO A 446 -25.96 2.02 11.00
CA PRO A 446 -26.92 3.03 11.46
C PRO A 446 -26.61 3.64 12.83
N ASP A 447 -25.92 2.91 13.70
CA ASP A 447 -25.48 3.36 15.02
C ASP A 447 -24.14 4.12 15.02
N GLY A 448 -23.54 4.33 13.83
CA GLY A 448 -22.27 5.03 13.65
C GLY A 448 -21.03 4.16 13.90
N THR A 449 -21.19 2.86 14.18
CA THR A 449 -20.06 1.92 14.23
C THR A 449 -19.56 1.56 12.83
N LEU A 450 -18.35 1.03 12.75
CA LEU A 450 -17.75 0.59 11.49
C LEU A 450 -18.41 -0.71 11.03
N ALA A 451 -19.23 -0.64 9.99
CA ALA A 451 -19.83 -1.82 9.36
C ALA A 451 -18.80 -2.54 8.47
N ARG A 452 -18.00 -1.78 7.72
CA ARG A 452 -16.97 -2.29 6.83
C ARG A 452 -15.82 -1.30 6.69
N VAL A 453 -14.59 -1.79 6.78
CA VAL A 453 -13.38 -1.02 6.42
C VAL A 453 -12.53 -1.86 5.48
N LYS A 454 -12.32 -1.41 4.25
CA LYS A 454 -11.46 -2.03 3.24
C LYS A 454 -10.23 -1.14 3.02
N PRO A 455 -9.13 -1.37 3.75
CA PRO A 455 -7.84 -0.78 3.41
C PRO A 455 -7.21 -1.54 2.24
N VAL A 456 -6.36 -0.86 1.48
CA VAL A 456 -5.50 -1.43 0.45
C VAL A 456 -4.16 -0.69 0.48
N ASP A 457 -3.09 -1.44 0.70
CA ASP A 457 -1.72 -0.95 0.63
C ASP A 457 -1.19 -1.02 -0.81
N PRO A 458 -0.32 -0.09 -1.26
CA PRO A 458 0.31 -0.15 -2.59
C PRO A 458 1.09 -1.47 -2.82
N SER A 459 1.54 -2.14 -1.76
CA SER A 459 2.19 -3.45 -1.87
C SER A 459 1.27 -4.52 -2.47
N PHE A 460 -0.05 -4.41 -2.24
CA PHE A 460 -1.02 -5.27 -2.90
C PHE A 460 -0.95 -5.13 -4.43
N PHE A 461 -0.61 -3.96 -4.98
CA PHE A 461 -0.42 -3.79 -6.41
C PHE A 461 0.98 -4.20 -6.86
N ASN A 462 2.00 -3.89 -6.06
CA ASN A 462 3.40 -3.96 -6.49
C ASN A 462 4.05 -5.35 -6.33
N TRP A 463 3.60 -6.23 -5.43
CA TRP A 463 4.20 -7.56 -5.24
C TRP A 463 4.39 -8.43 -6.51
N PRO A 464 3.50 -8.42 -7.51
CA PRO A 464 3.64 -9.18 -8.73
C PRO A 464 4.73 -8.65 -9.65
N ALA A 465 5.15 -7.40 -9.46
CA ALA A 465 6.24 -6.81 -10.23
C ALA A 465 7.61 -7.35 -9.80
N LEU A 466 7.77 -7.75 -8.55
CA LEU A 466 9.05 -8.30 -8.05
C LEU A 466 9.48 -9.57 -8.82
N PRO A 467 8.64 -10.62 -8.98
CA PRO A 467 8.98 -11.76 -9.82
C PRO A 467 9.25 -11.44 -11.28
N VAL A 468 8.59 -10.43 -11.83
CA VAL A 468 8.78 -10.01 -13.24
C VAL A 468 10.13 -9.33 -13.40
N ALA A 469 10.48 -8.43 -12.48
CA ALA A 469 11.78 -7.75 -12.50
C ALA A 469 12.95 -8.68 -12.22
N LEU A 470 12.74 -9.77 -11.47
CA LEU A 470 13.78 -10.78 -11.18
C LEU A 470 13.99 -11.81 -12.29
N ALA A 471 13.11 -11.86 -13.29
CA ALA A 471 13.34 -12.73 -14.44
C ALA A 471 14.67 -12.36 -15.11
N ASP A 472 15.48 -13.36 -15.45
CA ASP A 472 16.78 -13.20 -16.09
C ASP A 472 17.85 -12.47 -15.24
N THR A 473 17.61 -12.30 -13.94
CA THR A 473 18.62 -11.85 -12.96
C THR A 473 19.31 -13.04 -12.29
N ILE A 474 20.37 -12.79 -11.51
CA ILE A 474 21.05 -13.85 -10.76
C ILE A 474 20.55 -13.97 -9.32
N VAL A 475 20.58 -15.19 -8.75
CA VAL A 475 20.15 -15.47 -7.37
C VAL A 475 20.79 -14.52 -6.33
N PRO A 476 22.10 -14.18 -6.39
CA PRO A 476 22.71 -13.24 -5.46
C PRO A 476 22.13 -11.81 -5.50
N ASP A 477 21.42 -11.41 -6.55
CA ASP A 477 20.77 -10.09 -6.65
C ASP A 477 19.37 -10.06 -6.03
N PHE A 478 18.83 -11.21 -5.58
CA PHE A 478 17.52 -11.27 -4.96
C PHE A 478 17.39 -10.36 -3.72
N PRO A 479 18.33 -10.35 -2.75
CA PRO A 479 18.23 -9.49 -1.57
C PRO A 479 18.14 -8.00 -1.95
N LEU A 480 19.07 -7.54 -2.80
CA LEU A 480 19.11 -6.17 -3.30
C LEU A 480 17.81 -5.79 -4.01
N THR A 481 17.34 -6.67 -4.89
CA THR A 481 16.11 -6.45 -5.64
C THR A 481 14.91 -6.37 -4.71
N ASN A 482 14.73 -7.34 -3.82
CA ASN A 482 13.65 -7.38 -2.85
C ASN A 482 13.65 -6.13 -1.96
N LYS A 483 14.84 -5.67 -1.51
CA LYS A 483 14.98 -4.41 -0.77
C LYS A 483 14.68 -3.18 -1.62
N SER A 484 14.97 -3.18 -2.92
CA SER A 484 14.70 -2.03 -3.79
C SER A 484 13.21 -1.80 -4.04
N PHE A 485 12.42 -2.87 -4.02
CA PHE A 485 10.96 -2.82 -4.06
C PHE A 485 10.34 -2.55 -2.68
N ASN A 486 11.04 -2.94 -1.61
CA ASN A 486 10.65 -2.84 -0.20
C ASN A 486 9.14 -2.92 0.02
N LEU A 487 8.53 -4.06 -0.27
CA LEU A 487 7.09 -4.24 -0.21
C LEU A 487 6.63 -4.74 1.15
N SER A 488 5.43 -4.34 1.56
CA SER A 488 4.88 -4.64 2.87
C SER A 488 4.23 -6.00 2.79
N TYR A 489 4.64 -6.94 3.64
CA TYR A 489 3.97 -8.22 3.73
C TYR A 489 2.67 -8.00 4.49
N ALA A 490 2.73 -7.31 5.64
CA ALA A 490 1.54 -6.96 6.42
C ALA A 490 0.51 -6.12 5.65
N GLY A 491 0.96 -5.19 4.80
CA GLY A 491 0.09 -4.37 3.95
C GLY A 491 -0.47 -5.12 2.74
N ASN A 492 0.21 -6.16 2.24
CA ASN A 492 -0.35 -7.04 1.22
C ASN A 492 -1.33 -8.07 1.80
N ASP A 493 -1.05 -8.54 3.01
CA ASP A 493 -1.73 -9.64 3.69
C ASP A 493 -2.96 -9.16 4.51
N LEU A 494 -3.67 -8.15 4.00
CA LEU A 494 -4.77 -7.48 4.72
C LEU A 494 -5.95 -8.40 5.08
#